data_AF-A0A5N4DAU4-F1
#
_entry.id   AF-A0A5N4DAU4-F1
#
_cell.length_a   1.000
_cell.length_b   1.000
_cell.length_c   1.000
_cell.angle_alpha   90.00
_cell.angle_beta   90.00
_cell.angle_gamma   90.00
#
_symmetry.space_group_name_H-M   'P 1'
#
loop_
_entity.id
_entity.type
_entity.pdbx_description
1 polymer ?
#
loop_
_entity_poly.entity_id
_entity_poly.type
_entity_poly.pdbx_seq_one_letter_code
_entity_poly.pdbx_strand_id
1 'polypeptide(L)'
;MATQDRSSQKLPQAAKPAAEGEPHLPMGRELTEAHRFAYAALCGVSLAQLFPEPEQRPFCTEFVAGLVKWLDLSEAVLPTMTAFASGLGGEGADMFAQILLKDPILKDDPLMITQDLLSFSLKDGQRDQSGSKGVWGRYDARARVLVCHMTSLLRVPLEELDLLEETFLESLKESKEEESE
;
A
#
# COMPACT_ATOMS: atom_id res chain seq x y z
N MET A 1 68.55 -10.18 24.86
CA MET A 1 67.91 -10.74 23.66
C MET A 1 66.97 -11.85 24.08
N ALA A 2 65.66 -11.63 24.01
CA ALA A 2 64.59 -12.64 23.97
C ALA A 2 63.26 -11.87 23.81
N THR A 3 62.81 -11.72 22.57
CA THR A 3 61.52 -11.13 22.20
C THR A 3 60.46 -12.22 22.25
N GLN A 4 59.45 -12.09 23.12
CA GLN A 4 58.28 -12.98 23.10
C GLN A 4 57.17 -12.32 22.29
N ASP A 5 56.88 -12.95 21.16
CA ASP A 5 55.85 -12.63 20.18
C ASP A 5 54.45 -12.82 20.79
N ARG A 6 53.64 -11.75 20.85
CA ARG A 6 52.22 -11.82 21.20
C ARG A 6 51.41 -11.69 19.92
N SER A 7 51.26 -12.80 19.23
CA SER A 7 50.31 -12.95 18.12
C SER A 7 48.88 -12.75 18.63
N SER A 8 48.34 -11.55 18.44
CA SER A 8 46.91 -11.26 18.59
C SER A 8 46.17 -11.79 17.37
N GLN A 9 45.58 -12.98 17.51
CA GLN A 9 44.59 -13.49 16.57
C GLN A 9 43.40 -12.53 16.51
N LYS A 10 43.32 -11.78 15.41
CA LYS A 10 42.16 -10.98 15.05
C LYS A 10 41.09 -11.94 14.53
N LEU A 11 40.11 -12.27 15.37
CA LEU A 11 38.91 -12.98 14.91
C LEU A 11 38.22 -12.17 13.80
N PRO A 12 37.70 -12.82 12.74
CA PRO A 12 36.87 -12.16 11.77
C PRO A 12 35.62 -11.65 12.47
N GLN A 13 35.42 -10.33 12.40
CA GLN A 13 34.22 -9.66 12.86
C GLN A 13 33.05 -10.26 12.07
N ALA A 14 32.22 -11.03 12.76
CA ALA A 14 30.98 -11.56 12.21
C ALA A 14 30.20 -10.40 11.60
N ALA A 15 29.88 -10.52 10.31
CA ALA A 15 28.89 -9.69 9.67
C ALA A 15 27.62 -9.81 10.51
N LYS A 16 27.18 -8.68 11.10
CA LYS A 16 25.87 -8.60 11.71
C LYS A 16 24.85 -8.96 10.63
N PRO A 17 23.91 -9.88 10.88
CA PRO A 17 22.78 -10.06 9.98
C PRO A 17 22.07 -8.72 9.85
N ALA A 18 21.75 -8.36 8.61
CA ALA A 18 20.95 -7.20 8.29
C ALA A 18 19.71 -7.23 9.17
N ALA A 19 19.46 -6.10 9.84
CA ALA A 19 18.31 -5.94 10.70
C ALA A 19 17.05 -6.32 9.93
N GLU A 20 16.21 -7.11 10.59
CA GLU A 20 14.87 -7.46 10.19
C GLU A 20 14.11 -6.23 9.66
N GLY A 21 13.41 -6.45 8.54
CA GLY A 21 12.60 -5.52 7.75
C GLY A 21 12.43 -4.13 8.33
N GLU A 22 13.14 -3.15 7.75
CA GLU A 22 12.62 -1.78 7.79
C GLU A 22 11.17 -1.84 7.27
N PRO A 23 10.20 -1.23 7.96
CA PRO A 23 8.86 -1.13 7.44
C PRO A 23 8.95 -0.30 6.16
N HIS A 24 9.01 -0.96 5.01
CA HIS A 24 8.96 -0.28 3.71
C HIS A 24 7.79 0.69 3.78
N LEU A 25 8.13 1.98 3.69
CA LEU A 25 7.13 3.03 3.71
C LEU A 25 6.21 2.80 2.50
N PRO A 26 4.89 3.02 2.66
CA PRO A 26 3.98 3.02 1.55
C PRO A 26 4.51 3.86 0.39
N MET A 27 4.64 3.30 -0.81
CA MET A 27 5.10 4.02 -2.00
C MET A 27 4.17 5.20 -2.31
N GLY A 28 2.89 5.09 -1.96
CA GLY A 28 1.92 6.18 -2.06
C GLY A 28 2.26 7.39 -1.20
N ARG A 29 3.16 7.29 -0.20
CA ARG A 29 3.63 8.44 0.59
C ARG A 29 4.68 9.29 -0.12
N GLU A 30 5.25 8.81 -1.22
CA GLU A 30 6.19 9.60 -2.04
C GLU A 30 5.47 10.69 -2.84
N LEU A 31 4.16 10.54 -3.04
CA LEU A 31 3.32 11.53 -3.69
C LEU A 31 3.17 12.81 -2.84
N THR A 32 2.96 13.94 -3.52
CA THR A 32 2.58 15.17 -2.82
C THR A 32 1.26 15.00 -2.06
N GLU A 33 1.01 15.78 -1.01
CA GLU A 33 -0.24 15.72 -0.24
C GLU A 33 -1.50 15.85 -1.13
N ALA A 34 -1.46 16.71 -2.15
CA ALA A 34 -2.56 16.86 -3.10
C ALA A 34 -2.82 15.59 -3.92
N HIS A 35 -1.75 14.89 -4.36
CA HIS A 35 -1.86 13.65 -5.11
C HIS A 35 -2.23 12.46 -4.20
N ARG A 36 -1.78 12.44 -2.93
CA ARG A 36 -2.26 11.48 -1.92
C ARG A 36 -3.76 11.63 -1.67
N PHE A 37 -4.24 12.87 -1.55
CA PHE A 37 -5.67 13.15 -1.46
C PHE A 37 -6.42 12.68 -2.71
N ALA A 38 -5.90 12.98 -3.91
CA ALA A 38 -6.51 12.54 -5.17
C ALA A 38 -6.55 11.01 -5.29
N TYR A 39 -5.51 10.31 -4.82
CA TYR A 39 -5.48 8.86 -4.76
C TYR A 39 -6.57 8.31 -3.81
N ALA A 40 -6.64 8.80 -2.58
CA ALA A 40 -7.70 8.39 -1.64
C ALA A 40 -9.11 8.70 -2.18
N ALA A 41 -9.29 9.86 -2.81
CA ALA A 41 -10.55 10.26 -3.42
C ALA A 41 -10.92 9.37 -4.60
N LEU A 42 -9.97 9.04 -5.47
CA LEU A 42 -10.14 8.09 -6.58
C LEU A 42 -10.61 6.73 -6.06
N CYS A 43 -10.00 6.20 -5.00
CA CYS A 43 -10.45 4.97 -4.35
C CYS A 43 -11.88 5.11 -3.83
N GLY A 44 -12.18 6.19 -3.11
CA GLY A 44 -13.51 6.42 -2.54
C GLY A 44 -14.62 6.45 -3.58
N VAL A 45 -14.46 7.25 -4.64
CA VAL A 45 -15.47 7.31 -5.71
C VAL A 45 -15.57 6.01 -6.49
N SER A 46 -14.45 5.31 -6.72
CA SER A 46 -14.44 4.01 -7.40
C SER A 46 -15.17 2.94 -6.58
N LEU A 47 -14.96 2.90 -5.26
CA LEU A 47 -15.67 2.00 -4.35
C LEU A 47 -17.18 2.20 -4.41
N ALA A 48 -17.65 3.45 -4.40
CA ALA A 48 -19.08 3.75 -4.51
C ALA A 48 -19.68 3.35 -5.86
N GLN A 49 -18.90 3.43 -6.95
CA GLN A 49 -19.33 3.01 -8.28
C GLN A 49 -19.36 1.48 -8.43
N LEU A 50 -18.37 0.78 -7.87
CA LEU A 50 -18.23 -0.67 -7.95
C LEU A 50 -19.17 -1.40 -6.99
N PHE A 51 -19.48 -0.80 -5.85
CA PHE A 51 -20.26 -1.40 -4.77
C PHE A 51 -21.36 -0.44 -4.27
N PRO A 52 -22.37 -0.14 -5.11
CA PRO A 52 -23.43 0.82 -4.78
C PRO A 52 -24.40 0.32 -3.70
N GLU A 53 -24.41 -0.99 -3.43
CA GLU A 53 -25.32 -1.62 -2.48
C GLU A 53 -25.06 -1.15 -1.04
N PRO A 54 -26.11 -0.79 -0.27
CA PRO A 54 -25.97 -0.37 1.13
C PRO A 54 -25.20 -1.35 2.02
N GLU A 55 -25.29 -2.64 1.73
CA GLU A 55 -24.63 -3.73 2.44
C GLU A 55 -23.10 -3.69 2.29
N GLN A 56 -22.59 -3.07 1.22
CA GLN A 56 -21.16 -2.91 0.97
C GLN A 56 -20.58 -1.63 1.59
N ARG A 57 -21.44 -0.69 2.05
CA ARG A 57 -20.98 0.57 2.63
C ARG A 57 -19.98 0.42 3.76
N PRO A 58 -20.16 -0.49 4.74
CA PRO A 58 -19.17 -0.68 5.81
C PRO A 58 -17.79 -0.98 5.23
N PHE A 59 -17.71 -1.91 4.27
CA PHE A 59 -16.47 -2.24 3.57
C PHE A 59 -15.87 -1.01 2.86
N CYS A 60 -16.66 -0.27 2.08
CA CYS A 60 -16.16 0.91 1.36
C CYS A 60 -15.61 1.98 2.33
N THR A 61 -16.34 2.26 3.41
CA THR A 61 -15.94 3.28 4.40
C THR A 61 -14.73 2.86 5.23
N GLU A 62 -14.64 1.59 5.62
CA GLU A 62 -13.48 1.05 6.34
C GLU A 62 -12.25 1.02 5.45
N PHE A 63 -12.41 0.65 4.17
CA PHE A 63 -11.33 0.63 3.20
C PHE A 63 -10.70 2.03 3.03
N VAL A 64 -11.52 3.06 2.78
CA VAL A 64 -10.99 4.43 2.63
C VAL A 64 -10.41 4.99 3.93
N ALA A 65 -10.97 4.64 5.09
CA ALA A 65 -10.41 5.05 6.37
C ALA A 65 -9.03 4.43 6.62
N GLY A 66 -8.87 3.14 6.27
CA GLY A 66 -7.57 2.48 6.26
C GLY A 66 -6.59 3.14 5.29
N LEU A 67 -7.05 3.46 4.08
CA LEU A 67 -6.21 4.07 3.06
C LEU A 67 -5.75 5.49 3.45
N VAL A 68 -6.59 6.29 4.10
CA VAL A 68 -6.20 7.61 4.63
C VAL A 68 -5.03 7.49 5.62
N LYS A 69 -5.08 6.48 6.51
CA LYS A 69 -3.97 6.19 7.43
C LYS A 69 -2.73 5.66 6.71
N TRP A 70 -2.93 4.79 5.73
CA TRP A 70 -1.86 4.24 4.89
C TRP A 70 -1.09 5.36 4.19
N LEU A 71 -1.80 6.30 3.58
CA LEU A 71 -1.22 7.43 2.85
C LEU A 71 -0.76 8.58 3.74
N ASP A 72 -0.89 8.48 5.07
CA ASP A 72 -0.50 9.54 6.01
C ASP A 72 -1.19 10.88 5.69
N LEU A 73 -2.50 10.80 5.43
CA LEU A 73 -3.38 11.95 5.25
C LEU A 73 -3.96 12.38 6.60
N SER A 74 -4.24 13.69 6.74
CA SER A 74 -4.89 14.22 7.95
C SER A 74 -6.26 13.57 8.19
N GLU A 75 -6.58 13.20 9.43
CA GLU A 75 -7.90 12.66 9.78
C GLU A 75 -9.06 13.62 9.43
N ALA A 76 -8.76 14.92 9.25
CA ALA A 76 -9.73 15.91 8.80
C ALA A 76 -10.33 15.59 7.41
N VAL A 77 -9.67 14.75 6.59
CA VAL A 77 -10.20 14.33 5.28
C VAL A 77 -11.16 13.14 5.36
N LEU A 78 -11.22 12.44 6.49
CA LEU A 78 -12.06 11.24 6.66
C LEU A 78 -13.54 11.49 6.35
N PRO A 79 -14.19 12.59 6.79
CA PRO A 79 -15.58 12.86 6.43
C PRO A 79 -15.78 12.95 4.92
N THR A 80 -14.85 13.60 4.21
CA THR A 80 -14.88 13.72 2.75
C THR A 80 -14.69 12.36 2.07
N MET A 81 -13.70 11.57 2.50
CA MET A 81 -13.45 10.24 1.92
C MET A 81 -14.62 9.28 2.17
N THR A 82 -15.23 9.35 3.36
CA THR A 82 -16.42 8.58 3.71
C THR A 82 -17.62 8.98 2.85
N ALA A 83 -17.78 10.27 2.58
CA ALA A 83 -18.80 10.77 1.66
C ALA A 83 -18.59 10.21 0.26
N PHE A 84 -17.37 10.29 -0.30
CA PHE A 84 -17.05 9.72 -1.60
C PHE A 84 -17.33 8.22 -1.67
N ALA A 85 -16.88 7.44 -0.67
CA ALA A 85 -17.15 6.00 -0.55
C ALA A 85 -18.63 5.65 -0.39
N SER A 86 -19.46 6.61 0.02
CA SER A 86 -20.92 6.48 0.12
C SER A 86 -21.66 6.94 -1.13
N GLY A 87 -20.94 7.34 -2.18
CA GLY A 87 -21.50 7.88 -3.42
C GLY A 87 -21.90 9.37 -3.33
N LEU A 88 -21.45 10.07 -2.29
CA LEU A 88 -21.65 11.50 -2.10
C LEU A 88 -20.40 12.26 -2.53
N GLY A 89 -20.45 12.81 -3.74
CA GLY A 89 -19.38 13.58 -4.38
C GLY A 89 -19.79 13.88 -5.81
N GLY A 90 -19.60 15.11 -6.28
CA GLY A 90 -20.03 15.52 -7.62
C GLY A 90 -19.04 15.10 -8.70
N GLU A 91 -17.82 14.74 -8.30
CA GLU A 91 -16.70 14.43 -9.16
C GLU A 91 -16.64 12.94 -9.53
N GLY A 92 -16.50 12.63 -10.82
CA GLY A 92 -16.28 11.27 -11.30
C GLY A 92 -14.84 10.79 -11.09
N ALA A 93 -14.64 9.47 -11.07
CA ALA A 93 -13.33 8.81 -10.95
C ALA A 93 -12.29 9.36 -11.94
N ASP A 94 -12.71 9.66 -13.18
CA ASP A 94 -11.82 10.20 -14.22
C ASP A 94 -11.12 11.50 -13.80
N MET A 95 -11.80 12.37 -13.05
CA MET A 95 -11.21 13.65 -12.62
C MET A 95 -10.02 13.41 -11.69
N PHE A 96 -10.18 12.53 -10.70
CA PHE A 96 -9.11 12.21 -9.75
C PHE A 96 -7.99 11.42 -10.41
N ALA A 97 -8.30 10.51 -11.35
CA ALA A 97 -7.28 9.83 -12.15
C ALA A 97 -6.43 10.82 -12.96
N GLN A 98 -7.06 11.83 -13.58
CA GLN A 98 -6.34 12.88 -14.32
C GLN A 98 -5.53 13.82 -13.42
N ILE A 99 -5.95 14.04 -12.17
CA ILE A 99 -5.14 14.77 -11.19
C ILE A 99 -3.93 13.93 -10.80
N LEU A 100 -4.15 12.65 -10.49
CA LEU A 100 -3.11 11.73 -10.05
C LEU A 100 -2.02 11.55 -11.12
N LEU A 101 -2.41 11.33 -12.38
CA LEU A 101 -1.48 11.19 -13.53
C LEU A 101 -0.68 12.46 -13.87
N LYS A 102 -0.92 13.59 -13.21
CA LYS A 102 -0.09 14.80 -13.35
C LYS A 102 1.10 14.82 -12.39
N ASP A 103 1.15 13.95 -11.40
CA ASP A 103 2.32 13.82 -10.55
C ASP A 103 3.52 13.35 -11.41
N PRO A 104 4.67 14.05 -11.34
CA PRO A 104 5.86 13.64 -12.10
C PRO A 104 6.29 12.19 -11.83
N ILE A 105 6.14 11.70 -10.60
CA ILE A 105 6.56 10.34 -10.22
C ILE A 105 5.71 9.32 -10.99
N LEU A 106 4.41 9.57 -11.11
CA LEU A 106 3.45 8.68 -11.79
C LEU A 106 3.50 8.76 -13.31
N LYS A 107 4.03 9.86 -13.84
CA LYS A 107 4.26 9.98 -15.28
C LYS A 107 5.32 8.98 -15.76
N ASP A 108 6.31 8.73 -14.92
CA ASP A 108 7.41 7.82 -15.22
C ASP A 108 7.03 6.37 -14.86
N ASP A 109 6.28 6.17 -13.77
CA ASP A 109 5.82 4.84 -13.34
C ASP A 109 4.40 4.86 -12.74
N PRO A 110 3.33 4.70 -13.55
CA PRO A 110 1.96 4.62 -13.04
C PRO A 110 1.66 3.30 -12.31
N LEU A 111 2.49 2.26 -12.47
CA LEU A 111 2.31 0.95 -11.82
C LEU A 111 2.48 1.07 -10.30
N MET A 112 3.22 2.08 -9.83
CA MET A 112 3.46 2.29 -8.39
C MET A 112 2.16 2.41 -7.58
N ILE A 113 1.06 2.95 -8.14
CA ILE A 113 -0.22 3.05 -7.43
C ILE A 113 -0.84 1.66 -7.28
N THR A 114 -0.79 0.85 -8.33
CA THR A 114 -1.28 -0.54 -8.30
C THR A 114 -0.49 -1.35 -7.26
N GLN A 115 0.84 -1.22 -7.26
CA GLN A 115 1.71 -1.91 -6.30
C GLN A 115 1.47 -1.42 -4.86
N ASP A 116 1.28 -0.11 -4.65
CA ASP A 116 0.97 0.45 -3.34
C ASP A 116 -0.39 -0.01 -2.82
N LEU A 117 -1.42 -0.05 -3.69
CA LEU A 117 -2.77 -0.50 -3.32
C LEU A 117 -2.82 -1.99 -3.01
N LEU A 118 -2.06 -2.81 -3.74
CA LEU A 118 -1.85 -4.22 -3.42
C LEU A 118 -1.15 -4.36 -2.06
N SER A 119 -0.06 -3.62 -1.85
CA SER A 119 0.66 -3.63 -0.57
C SER A 119 -0.25 -3.25 0.59
N PHE A 120 -1.04 -2.18 0.43
CA PHE A 120 -2.06 -1.78 1.39
C PHE A 120 -3.06 -2.90 1.67
N SER A 121 -3.58 -3.53 0.62
CA SER A 121 -4.63 -4.55 0.75
C SER A 121 -4.12 -5.87 1.32
N LEU A 122 -2.84 -6.20 1.11
CA LEU A 122 -2.18 -7.40 1.58
C LEU A 122 -1.57 -7.25 2.97
N LYS A 123 -1.36 -6.02 3.44
CA LYS A 123 -0.73 -5.77 4.75
C LYS A 123 -1.70 -6.10 5.88
N ASP A 124 -1.80 -7.39 6.17
CA ASP A 124 -2.54 -7.93 7.28
C ASP A 124 -1.97 -7.35 8.59
N GLY A 125 -2.64 -6.36 9.16
CA GLY A 125 -2.65 -6.17 10.61
C GLY A 125 -1.28 -5.92 11.27
N GLN A 126 -0.27 -5.36 10.59
CA GLN A 126 0.98 -5.05 11.30
C GLN A 126 0.66 -4.09 12.45
N ARG A 127 1.12 -4.46 13.66
CA ARG A 127 0.95 -3.65 14.85
C ARG A 127 1.53 -2.27 14.57
N ASP A 128 0.72 -1.24 14.78
CA ASP A 128 1.27 0.12 14.84
C ASP A 128 2.23 0.23 16.04
N GLN A 129 2.95 1.34 16.13
CA GLN A 129 3.86 1.61 17.26
C GLN A 129 3.12 1.67 18.62
N SER A 130 1.77 1.71 18.60
CA SER A 130 0.90 1.65 19.76
C SER A 130 0.57 0.20 20.17
N GLY A 131 1.02 -0.82 19.43
CA GLY A 131 0.69 -2.22 19.67
C GLY A 131 -0.75 -2.59 19.28
N SER A 132 -1.49 -1.67 18.67
CA SER A 132 -2.82 -1.92 18.15
C SER A 132 -2.70 -2.64 16.82
N LYS A 133 -3.38 -3.79 16.67
CA LYS A 133 -3.43 -4.50 15.39
C LYS A 133 -4.22 -3.64 14.41
N GLY A 134 -3.52 -2.87 13.60
CA GLY A 134 -4.12 -2.04 12.57
C GLY A 134 -4.68 -2.90 11.46
N VAL A 135 -5.96 -3.28 11.54
CA VAL A 135 -6.62 -4.02 10.46
C VAL A 135 -6.97 -3.01 9.36
N TRP A 136 -6.05 -2.79 8.43
CA TRP A 136 -6.29 -2.00 7.23
C TRP A 136 -5.95 -2.84 6.01
N GLY A 137 -6.91 -2.94 5.09
CA GLY A 137 -6.79 -3.76 3.90
C GLY A 137 -7.12 -5.23 4.16
N ARG A 138 -7.93 -5.80 3.26
CA ARG A 138 -8.06 -7.25 3.10
C ARG A 138 -8.09 -7.51 1.61
N TYR A 139 -7.10 -8.23 1.10
CA TYR A 139 -7.07 -8.59 -0.30
C TYR A 139 -8.05 -9.74 -0.59
N ASP A 140 -9.34 -9.40 -0.57
CA ASP A 140 -10.44 -10.25 -0.99
C ASP A 140 -10.90 -9.90 -2.42
N ALA A 141 -11.92 -10.60 -2.91
CA ALA A 141 -12.44 -10.37 -4.26
C ALA A 141 -12.85 -8.90 -4.52
N ARG A 142 -13.34 -8.17 -3.50
CA ARG A 142 -13.77 -6.78 -3.64
C ARG A 142 -12.55 -5.86 -3.76
N ALA A 143 -11.53 -6.08 -2.93
CA ALA A 143 -10.28 -5.35 -3.03
C ALA A 143 -9.58 -5.59 -4.38
N ARG A 144 -9.55 -6.84 -4.87
CA ARG A 144 -9.03 -7.15 -6.20
C ARG A 144 -9.80 -6.43 -7.32
N VAL A 145 -11.13 -6.41 -7.26
CA VAL A 145 -11.95 -5.67 -8.24
C VAL A 145 -11.62 -4.18 -8.24
N LEU A 146 -11.44 -3.58 -7.05
CA LEU A 146 -10.99 -2.19 -6.94
C LEU A 146 -9.61 -2.00 -7.57
N VAL A 147 -8.64 -2.86 -7.26
CA VAL A 147 -7.28 -2.79 -7.83
C VAL A 147 -7.33 -2.88 -9.35
N CYS A 148 -8.04 -3.86 -9.93
CA CYS A 148 -8.21 -3.97 -11.38
C CYS A 148 -8.81 -2.69 -11.99
N HIS A 149 -9.84 -2.13 -11.35
CA HIS A 149 -10.48 -0.91 -11.80
C HIS A 149 -9.52 0.27 -11.79
N MET A 150 -8.75 0.45 -10.72
CA MET A 150 -7.78 1.53 -10.60
C MET A 150 -6.61 1.40 -11.58
N THR A 151 -6.06 0.20 -11.73
CA THR A 151 -5.03 -0.13 -12.74
C THR A 151 -5.51 0.28 -14.13
N SER A 152 -6.77 -0.02 -14.46
CA SER A 152 -7.38 0.37 -15.74
C SER A 152 -7.53 1.89 -15.90
N LEU A 153 -8.00 2.60 -14.86
CA LEU A 153 -8.13 4.06 -14.88
C LEU A 153 -6.78 4.79 -15.05
N LEU A 154 -5.71 4.20 -14.51
CA LEU A 154 -4.34 4.70 -14.63
C LEU A 154 -3.64 4.24 -15.91
N ARG A 155 -4.36 3.53 -16.79
CA ARG A 155 -3.88 3.04 -18.10
C ARG A 155 -2.70 2.07 -18.00
N VAL A 156 -2.62 1.35 -16.88
CA VAL A 156 -1.67 0.26 -16.69
C VAL A 156 -2.30 -1.02 -17.26
N PRO A 157 -1.56 -1.82 -18.05
CA PRO A 157 -2.05 -3.12 -18.52
C PRO A 157 -2.36 -4.05 -17.33
N LEU A 158 -3.44 -4.83 -17.42
CA LEU A 158 -3.81 -5.74 -16.32
C LEU A 158 -2.81 -6.92 -16.19
N GLU A 159 -2.06 -7.22 -17.24
CA GLU A 159 -1.00 -8.21 -17.22
C GLU A 159 0.10 -7.85 -16.21
N GLU A 160 0.39 -6.55 -16.02
CA GLU A 160 1.33 -6.07 -14.99
C GLU A 160 0.78 -6.31 -13.58
N LEU A 161 -0.54 -6.19 -13.40
CA LEU A 161 -1.19 -6.54 -12.14
C LEU A 161 -1.08 -8.04 -11.85
N ASP A 162 -1.30 -8.90 -12.85
CA ASP A 162 -1.15 -10.36 -12.67
C ASP A 162 0.29 -10.72 -12.24
N LEU A 163 1.31 -10.12 -12.88
CA LEU A 163 2.72 -10.31 -12.51
C LEU A 163 3.04 -9.82 -11.08
N LEU A 164 2.49 -8.67 -10.68
CA LEU A 164 2.65 -8.17 -9.31
C LEU A 164 2.03 -9.13 -8.31
N GLU A 165 0.81 -9.61 -8.55
CA GLU A 165 0.14 -10.56 -7.66
C GLU A 165 0.94 -11.86 -7.53
N GLU A 166 1.48 -12.40 -8.62
CA GLU A 166 2.37 -13.56 -8.59
C GLU A 166 3.59 -13.30 -7.72
N THR A 167 4.24 -12.14 -7.89
CA THR A 167 5.41 -11.72 -7.09
C THR A 167 5.06 -11.64 -5.60
N PHE A 168 3.93 -11.00 -5.24
CA PHE A 168 3.48 -10.93 -3.84
C PHE A 168 3.16 -12.32 -3.27
N LEU A 169 2.54 -13.20 -4.05
CA LEU A 169 2.24 -14.57 -3.63
C LEU A 169 3.52 -15.38 -3.38
N GLU A 170 4.57 -15.17 -4.18
CA GLU A 170 5.88 -15.79 -3.97
C GLU A 170 6.53 -15.27 -2.69
N SER A 171 6.58 -13.95 -2.47
CA SER A 171 7.13 -13.37 -1.24
C SER A 171 6.40 -13.85 0.03
N LEU A 172 5.07 -14.03 -0.04
CA LEU A 172 4.30 -14.57 1.09
C LEU A 172 4.64 -16.04 1.38
N LYS A 173 4.96 -16.85 0.36
CA LYS A 173 5.39 -18.24 0.57
C LYS A 173 6.75 -18.31 1.25
N GLU A 174 7.71 -17.50 0.79
CA GLU A 174 9.06 -17.43 1.37
C GLU A 174 9.01 -17.01 2.84
N SER A 175 8.24 -15.97 3.18
CA SER A 175 8.11 -15.51 4.57
C SER A 175 7.52 -16.56 5.53
N LYS A 176 6.69 -17.48 5.04
CA LYS A 176 6.10 -18.56 5.85
C LYS A 176 7.06 -19.73 6.07
N GLU A 177 8.01 -19.93 5.17
CA GLU A 177 9.03 -20.96 5.29
C GLU A 177 10.12 -20.56 6.30
N GLU A 178 10.44 -19.26 6.40
CA GLU A 178 11.44 -18.74 7.36
C GLU A 178 10.98 -18.69 8.83
N GLU A 179 9.67 -18.59 9.12
CA GLU A 179 9.15 -18.62 10.50
C GLU A 179 9.13 -20.03 11.15
N SER A 180 9.50 -21.08 10.41
CA SER A 180 9.34 -22.48 10.83
C SER A 180 10.65 -23.24 11.12
N GLU A 181 11.81 -22.58 11.15
CA GLU A 181 13.12 -23.18 11.52
C GLU A 181 13.56 -22.89 12.97
#